data_AF-A0A3S0REN9-F1
#
_entry.id   AF-A0A3S0REN9-F1
#
_cell.length_a   1.000
_cell.length_b   1.000
_cell.length_c   1.000
_cell.angle_alpha   90.00
_cell.angle_beta   90.00
_cell.angle_gamma   90.00
#
_symmetry.space_group_name_H-M   'P 1'
#
loop_
_entity.id
_entity.type
_entity.pdbx_description
1 polymer ?
#
loop_
_entity_poly.entity_id
_entity_poly.type
_entity_poly.pdbx_seq_one_letter_code
_entity_poly.pdbx_strand_id
1 'polypeptide(L)' 'MARKCEITGKSALSGNKRSHALNATRRKWNVNLQKVSIVVDGEVKTLRVATRTLKTLKRKGQIAQ' A
#
# COMPACT_ATOMS: atom_id res chain seq x y z
N MET A 1 3.01 11.81 9.32
CA MET A 1 3.36 11.15 8.05
C MET A 1 2.18 10.33 7.54
N ALA A 2 1.65 10.66 6.36
CA ALA A 2 0.51 9.92 5.81
C ALA A 2 0.95 8.51 5.39
N ARG A 3 0.29 7.47 5.90
CA ARG A 3 0.47 6.08 5.43
C ARG A 3 -0.13 5.95 4.03
N LYS A 4 0.60 6.41 3.03
CA LYS A 4 0.26 6.29 1.61
C LYS A 4 1.32 5.45 0.90
N CYS A 5 0.89 4.74 -0.13
CA CYS A 5 1.80 4.13 -1.09
C CYS A 5 2.38 5.24 -1.97
N GLU A 6 3.69 5.34 -2.04
CA GLU A 6 4.36 6.41 -2.81
C GLU A 6 4.26 6.17 -4.34
N ILE A 7 4.08 4.92 -4.77
CA ILE A 7 3.98 4.55 -6.19
C ILE A 7 2.55 4.70 -6.71
N THR A 8 1.54 4.31 -5.91
CA THR A 8 0.14 4.26 -6.36
C THR A 8 -0.78 5.25 -5.64
N GLY A 9 -0.26 6.04 -4.70
CA GLY A 9 -1.05 6.98 -3.91
C GLY A 9 -2.07 6.34 -2.97
N LYS A 10 -2.19 5.01 -2.95
CA LYS A 10 -3.19 4.28 -2.16
C LYS A 10 -3.07 4.63 -0.69
N SER A 11 -4.18 5.07 -0.12
CA SER A 11 -4.30 5.49 1.27
C SER A 11 -5.31 4.61 2.00
N ALA A 12 -5.34 4.73 3.33
CA ALA A 12 -6.29 3.98 4.15
C ALA A 12 -7.73 4.33 3.75
N LEU A 13 -8.55 3.31 3.55
CA LEU A 13 -9.97 3.48 3.27
C LEU A 13 -10.73 3.65 4.58
N SER A 14 -11.71 4.55 4.61
CA SER A 14 -12.64 4.71 5.73
C SER A 14 -14.02 4.21 5.34
N GLY A 15 -14.73 3.60 6.28
CA GLY A 15 -16.13 3.25 6.10
C GLY A 15 -16.72 2.65 7.36
N ASN A 16 -17.77 1.85 7.20
CA ASN A 16 -18.46 1.23 8.33
C ASN A 16 -18.41 -0.30 8.24
N LYS A 17 -18.22 -0.96 9.38
CA LYS A 17 -18.57 -2.37 9.53
C LYS A 17 -20.09 -2.45 9.69
N ARG A 18 -20.71 -3.39 8.97
CA ARG A 18 -22.13 -3.73 9.07
C ARG A 18 -22.25 -5.12 9.70
N SER A 19 -23.12 -5.28 10.69
CA SER A 19 -23.52 -6.60 11.18
C SER A 19 -24.64 -7.19 10.31
N HIS A 20 -25.03 -8.44 10.57
CA HIS A 20 -26.22 -9.03 9.94
C HIS A 20 -27.50 -8.26 10.25
N ALA A 21 -27.56 -7.60 11.41
CA ALA A 21 -28.62 -6.66 11.79
C ALA A 21 -28.41 -5.23 11.25
N LEU A 22 -27.46 -5.02 10.33
CA LEU A 22 -27.11 -3.75 9.69
C LEU A 22 -26.59 -2.64 10.64
N ASN A 23 -26.21 -2.97 11.87
CA ASN A 23 -25.65 -2.00 12.80
C ASN A 23 -24.35 -1.39 12.26
N ALA A 24 -24.27 -0.06 12.31
CA ALA A 24 -23.20 0.73 11.74
C ALA A 24 -22.11 1.07 12.78
N THR A 25 -20.90 0.51 12.62
CA THR A 25 -19.73 0.95 13.41
C THR A 25 -18.63 1.46 12.51
N ARG A 26 -18.01 2.61 12.83
CA ARG A 26 -16.92 3.17 12.00
C ARG A 26 -15.69 2.27 12.02
N ARG A 27 -15.08 2.06 10.86
CA ARG A 27 -13.84 1.29 10.68
C ARG A 27 -12.92 1.99 9.68
N LYS A 28 -11.61 1.85 9.88
CA LYS A 28 -10.59 2.18 8.89
C LYS A 28 -9.91 0.90 8.40
N TRP A 29 -9.76 0.74 7.09
CA TRP A 29 -8.96 -0.31 6.46
C TRP A 29 -7.62 0.28 6.06
N ASN A 30 -6.59 -0.04 6.85
CA ASN A 30 -5.24 0.40 6.58
C ASN A 30 -4.64 -0.35 5.40
N VAL A 31 -3.87 0.35 4.56
CA VAL A 31 -3.07 -0.26 3.51
C VAL A 31 -1.85 -0.93 4.15
N ASN A 32 -1.57 -2.18 3.79
CA ASN A 32 -0.34 -2.87 4.19
C ASN A 32 0.84 -2.30 3.38
N LEU A 33 1.60 -1.40 4.00
CA LEU A 33 2.75 -0.71 3.42
C LEU A 33 4.04 -1.36 3.92
N GLN A 34 4.87 -1.80 2.99
CA GLN A 34 6.21 -2.33 3.26
C GLN A 34 7.26 -1.32 2.80
N LYS A 35 8.37 -1.23 3.53
CA LYS A 35 9.54 -0.46 3.11
C LYS A 35 10.32 -1.30 2.09
N VAL A 36 10.61 -0.73 0.93
CA VAL A 36 11.36 -1.39 -0.13
C VAL A 36 12.37 -0.41 -0.70
N SER A 37 13.60 -0.88 -0.92
CA SER A 37 14.59 -0.15 -1.69
C SER A 37 14.37 -0.44 -3.17
N ILE A 38 14.13 0.59 -3.97
CA ILE A 38 13.98 0.48 -5.42
C ILE A 38 15.10 1.29 -6.06
N VAL A 39 15.80 0.67 -7.03
CA VAL A 39 16.75 1.39 -7.87
C VAL A 39 15.95 2.08 -8.97
N VAL A 40 15.93 3.40 -8.94
CA VAL A 40 15.31 4.22 -9.99
C VAL A 40 16.44 5.05 -10.59
N ASP A 41 16.75 4.83 -11.87
CA ASP A 41 17.75 5.58 -12.63
C ASP A 41 19.15 5.63 -11.98
N GLY A 42 19.59 4.52 -11.36
CA GLY A 42 20.90 4.39 -10.73
C GLY A 42 21.00 4.86 -9.27
N GLU A 43 19.96 5.52 -8.73
CA GLU A 43 19.88 5.87 -7.32
C GLU A 43 19.00 4.88 -6.53
N VAL A 44 19.47 4.48 -5.35
CA VAL A 44 18.71 3.63 -4.43
C VAL A 44 17.79 4.52 -3.59
N LYS A 45 16.48 4.47 -3.86
CA LYS A 45 15.47 5.19 -3.06
C LYS A 45 14.68 4.21 -2.20
N THR A 46 14.56 4.52 -0.91
CA THR A 46 13.73 3.75 0.03
C THR A 46 12.32 4.30 0.03
N LEU A 47 11.37 3.50 -0.48
CA LEU A 47 9.98 3.91 -0.64
C LEU A 47 9.04 3.03 0.18
N ARG A 48 7.92 3.61 0.63
CA ARG A 48 6.82 2.85 1.25
C ARG A 48 5.84 2.40 0.19
N VAL A 49 5.82 1.11 -0.10
CA VAL A 49 5.04 0.52 -1.18
C VAL A 49 3.96 -0.40 -0.63
N ALA A 50 2.75 -0.32 -1.20
CA ALA A 50 1.68 -1.27 -0.88
C ALA A 50 2.06 -2.67 -1.38
N THR A 51 1.82 -3.70 -0.57
CA THR A 51 2.15 -5.10 -0.91
C THR A 51 1.57 -5.55 -2.26
N ARG A 52 0.37 -5.09 -2.61
CA ARG A 52 -0.25 -5.38 -3.93
C ARG A 52 0.56 -4.79 -5.09
N THR A 53 1.08 -3.57 -4.92
CA THR A 53 1.94 -2.92 -5.92
C THR A 53 3.30 -3.62 -6.00
N LEU A 54 3.87 -4.00 -4.85
CA LEU A 54 5.11 -4.78 -4.78
C LEU A 54 4.98 -6.11 -5.55
N LYS A 55 3.87 -6.84 -5.38
CA LYS A 55 3.59 -8.07 -6.15
C LYS A 55 3.56 -7.81 -7.67
N THR A 56 2.96 -6.72 -8.11
CA THR A 56 2.92 -6.33 -9.53
C THR A 56 4.30 -5.96 -10.06
N LEU A 57 5.08 -5.20 -9.30
CA LEU A 57 6.43 -4.77 -9.70
C LEU A 57 7.40 -5.96 -9.80
N LYS A 58 7.33 -6.91 -8.86
CA LYS A 58 8.06 -8.19 -8.95
C LYS A 58 7.71 -8.96 -10.22
N ARG A 59 6.42 -9.06 -10.55
CA ARG A 59 5.98 -9.75 -11.79
C ARG A 59 6.48 -9.05 -13.06
N LYS A 60 6.63 -7.72 -13.05
CA LYS A 60 7.13 -6.94 -14.19
C LYS A 60 8.66 -6.91 -14.29
N GLY A 61 9.39 -7.58 -13.39
CA GLY A 61 10.86 -7.57 -13.38
C GLY A 61 11.48 -6.21 -13.02
N GLN A 62 10.70 -5.27 -12.48
CA GLN A 62 11.15 -3.90 -12.19
C GLN A 62 11.77 -3.74 -10.79
N ILE A 63 12.05 -4.85 -10.09
CA ILE A 63 12.68 -4.85 -8.77
C ILE A 63 13.85 -5.83 -8.83
N ALA A 64 15.08 -5.29 -8.76
CA ALA A 64 16.24 -6.06 -8.38
C ALA A 64 16.10 -6.45 -6.90
N GLN A 65 16.24 -7.74 -6.60
CA GLN A 65 16.41 -8.21 -5.22
C GLN A 65 17.75 -7.77 -4.67
#